data_AF-A0A317I7P1-F1
#
_entry.id   AF-A0A317I7P1-F1
#
_cell.length_a   1.000
_cell.length_b   1.000
_cell.length_c   1.000
_cell.angle_alpha   90.00
_cell.angle_beta   90.00
_cell.angle_gamma   90.00
#
_symmetry.space_group_name_H-M   'P 1'
#
loop_
_entity.id
_entity.type
_entity.pdbx_description
1 polymer ?
#
loop_
_entity_poly.entity_id
_entity_poly.type
_entity_poly.pdbx_seq_one_letter_code
_entity_poly.pdbx_strand_id
1 'polypeptide(L)'
;MRRLIAFSFALALALGLALTLTGAKALTTPPAKPDLIVDQKRLLQNWVVRVEKLPANACSVQEGGITPGEHPLLRFTVSTPNIGTADLTLGDPNAHVAAGDGLYEYATCHRHYHFRHYTLYELIDPATGYTWRAAKRGFCMIDVEKYQAYPGPANNDRNYLSCGAPATATEPQITGNQGISRGWADTYVWKLAGQFFVLDGGDGQPPVPPGNYILRITVNPPFVAAPGEPCPQIDPSGFCHQLPELDYGNNVSEIEITIPDHPGKQGVGPLKDQPQITSEPID
;
A
#
# COMPACT_ATOMS: atom_id res chain seq x y z
N MET A 1 43.07 -31.67 -84.54
CA MET A 1 41.76 -31.34 -85.15
C MET A 1 40.66 -32.06 -84.38
N ARG A 2 39.60 -31.33 -84.00
CA ARG A 2 38.24 -31.75 -83.54
C ARG A 2 38.15 -32.70 -82.33
N ARG A 3 37.93 -32.18 -81.13
CA ARG A 3 36.62 -31.95 -80.43
C ARG A 3 35.80 -33.22 -80.20
N LEU A 4 35.58 -33.56 -78.93
CA LEU A 4 34.26 -33.88 -78.38
C LEU A 4 34.29 -33.75 -76.85
N ILE A 5 33.50 -32.79 -76.37
CA ILE A 5 33.14 -32.57 -74.97
C ILE A 5 31.90 -33.43 -74.72
N ALA A 6 31.89 -34.20 -73.64
CA ALA A 6 30.67 -34.81 -73.11
C ALA A 6 30.64 -34.64 -71.58
N PHE A 7 29.51 -34.12 -71.12
CA PHE A 7 29.23 -33.58 -69.79
C PHE A 7 29.14 -34.68 -68.73
N SER A 8 29.85 -34.50 -67.61
CA SER A 8 29.65 -35.26 -66.38
C SER A 8 28.47 -34.68 -65.59
N PHE A 9 27.35 -35.42 -65.52
CA PHE A 9 26.30 -35.16 -64.53
C PHE A 9 26.65 -35.90 -63.24
N ALA A 10 27.17 -35.17 -62.25
CA ALA A 10 27.29 -35.68 -60.88
C ALA A 10 25.95 -35.44 -60.15
N LEU A 11 25.22 -36.51 -59.87
CA LEU A 11 24.01 -36.50 -59.06
C LEU A 11 24.42 -36.41 -57.58
N ALA A 12 24.43 -35.21 -57.02
CA ALA A 12 24.68 -35.00 -55.59
C ALA A 12 23.44 -35.41 -54.78
N LEU A 13 23.53 -36.54 -54.07
CA LEU A 13 22.51 -37.03 -53.15
C LEU A 13 22.53 -36.16 -51.89
N ALA A 14 21.63 -35.17 -51.79
CA ALA A 14 21.46 -34.37 -50.60
C ALA A 14 20.74 -35.18 -49.51
N LEU A 15 21.49 -35.68 -48.51
CA LEU A 15 20.90 -36.22 -47.28
C LEU A 15 20.32 -35.04 -46.48
N GLY A 16 19.02 -34.83 -46.59
CA GLY A 16 18.29 -33.87 -45.76
C GLY A 16 18.22 -34.38 -44.32
N LEU A 17 18.96 -33.77 -43.41
CA LEU A 17 18.80 -33.97 -41.97
C LEU A 17 17.50 -33.26 -41.54
N ALA A 18 16.41 -34.02 -41.43
CA ALA A 18 15.15 -33.51 -40.91
C ALA A 18 15.31 -33.26 -39.40
N LEU A 19 15.66 -32.02 -39.04
CA LEU A 19 15.59 -31.55 -37.66
C LEU A 19 14.11 -31.41 -37.30
N THR A 20 13.57 -32.38 -36.56
CA THR A 20 12.23 -32.26 -35.98
C THR A 20 12.29 -31.16 -34.92
N LEU A 21 11.84 -29.94 -35.27
CA LEU A 21 11.54 -28.92 -34.28
C LEU A 21 10.39 -29.43 -33.41
N THR A 22 10.71 -29.95 -32.23
CA THR A 22 9.73 -30.10 -31.15
C THR A 22 9.17 -28.71 -30.88
N GLY A 23 7.89 -28.48 -31.18
CA GLY A 23 7.24 -27.19 -31.00
C GLY A 23 7.49 -26.66 -29.59
N ALA A 24 8.11 -25.49 -29.49
CA ALA A 24 8.19 -24.77 -28.24
C ALA A 24 6.75 -24.54 -27.75
N LYS A 25 6.39 -25.11 -26.59
CA LYS A 25 5.16 -24.71 -25.91
C LYS A 25 5.25 -23.20 -25.71
N ALA A 26 4.32 -22.45 -26.28
CA ALA A 26 4.17 -21.04 -25.94
C ALA A 26 4.04 -20.95 -24.41
N LEU A 27 5.01 -20.30 -23.77
CA LEU A 27 4.90 -19.95 -22.35
C LEU A 27 3.67 -19.04 -22.25
N THR A 28 2.61 -19.53 -21.60
CA THR A 28 1.45 -18.72 -21.27
C THR A 28 1.94 -17.59 -20.38
N THR A 29 1.93 -16.35 -20.87
CA THR A 29 2.20 -15.18 -20.04
C THR A 29 1.23 -15.22 -18.86
N PRO A 30 1.72 -15.13 -17.61
CA PRO A 30 0.83 -15.07 -16.46
C PRO A 30 -0.18 -13.93 -16.64
N PRO A 31 -1.43 -14.08 -16.17
CA PRO A 31 -2.39 -13.01 -16.22
C PRO A 31 -1.83 -11.77 -15.52
N ALA A 32 -1.96 -10.60 -16.16
CA ALA A 32 -1.48 -9.36 -15.61
C ALA A 32 -2.28 -9.00 -14.35
N LYS A 33 -1.58 -8.76 -13.25
CA LYS A 33 -2.15 -8.41 -11.94
C LYS A 33 -1.27 -7.36 -11.25
N PRO A 34 -1.82 -6.58 -10.31
CA PRO A 34 -1.01 -5.74 -9.45
C PRO A 34 -0.24 -6.59 -8.43
N ASP A 35 0.72 -5.98 -7.77
CA ASP A 35 1.57 -6.59 -6.74
C ASP A 35 2.02 -5.46 -5.83
N LEU A 36 1.44 -5.37 -4.64
CA LEU A 36 1.64 -4.31 -3.67
C LEU A 36 2.67 -4.76 -2.65
N ILE A 37 3.68 -3.92 -2.47
CA ILE A 37 4.63 -4.07 -1.36
C ILE A 37 4.50 -2.87 -0.44
N VAL A 38 5.19 -2.94 0.70
CA VAL A 38 5.46 -1.76 1.53
C VAL A 38 6.92 -1.34 1.31
N ASP A 39 7.17 -0.08 0.99
CA ASP A 39 8.54 0.45 0.86
C ASP A 39 9.21 0.58 2.24
N GLN A 40 9.91 -0.48 2.65
CA GLN A 40 10.65 -0.54 3.91
C GLN A 40 11.64 0.61 4.07
N LYS A 41 12.30 1.03 2.99
CA LYS A 41 13.29 2.12 3.05
C LYS A 41 12.59 3.44 3.36
N ARG A 42 11.43 3.69 2.74
CA ARG A 42 10.61 4.86 3.05
C ARG A 42 10.20 4.86 4.53
N LEU A 43 9.71 3.73 5.03
CA LEU A 43 9.31 3.56 6.44
C LEU A 43 10.49 3.82 7.40
N LEU A 44 11.63 3.15 7.17
CA LEU A 44 12.85 3.26 7.99
C LEU A 44 13.37 4.71 8.07
N GLN A 45 13.23 5.47 6.99
CA GLN A 45 13.77 6.83 6.89
C GLN A 45 12.78 7.92 7.34
N ASN A 46 11.51 7.59 7.59
CA ASN A 46 10.47 8.59 7.80
C ASN A 46 9.59 8.26 9.00
N TRP A 47 10.18 8.31 10.20
CA TRP A 47 9.43 8.26 11.45
C TRP A 47 10.01 9.21 12.50
N VAL A 48 9.20 9.55 13.50
CA VAL A 48 9.60 10.32 14.68
C VAL A 48 8.68 10.04 15.86
N VAL A 49 9.26 9.92 17.05
CA VAL A 49 8.55 9.93 18.34
C VAL A 49 8.72 11.29 18.99
N ARG A 50 7.63 12.02 19.25
CA ARG A 50 7.68 13.34 19.93
C ARG A 50 6.35 13.69 20.59
N VAL A 51 6.41 14.65 21.51
CA VAL A 51 5.22 15.24 22.12
C VAL A 51 4.62 16.26 21.15
N GLU A 52 3.36 16.08 20.81
CA GLU A 52 2.58 17.00 19.98
C GLU A 52 1.25 17.34 20.64
N LYS A 53 0.72 18.53 20.31
CA LYS A 53 -0.62 18.92 20.76
C LYS A 53 -1.64 18.52 19.71
N LEU A 54 -2.65 17.76 20.12
CA LEU A 54 -3.83 17.44 19.33
C LEU A 54 -5.00 18.35 19.78
N PRO A 55 -5.40 19.35 18.96
CA PRO A 55 -6.55 20.19 19.25
C PRO A 55 -7.86 19.39 19.27
N ALA A 56 -8.83 19.84 20.07
CA ALA A 56 -10.14 19.17 20.18
C ALA A 56 -10.93 19.10 18.85
N ASN A 57 -10.63 19.99 17.90
CA ASN A 57 -11.24 20.03 16.58
C ASN A 57 -10.42 19.29 15.50
N ALA A 58 -9.33 18.60 15.86
CA ALA A 58 -8.57 17.81 14.90
C ALA A 58 -9.34 16.56 14.47
N CYS A 59 -9.27 16.19 13.19
CA CYS A 59 -9.91 14.98 12.68
C CYS A 59 -9.46 13.73 13.43
N SER A 60 -8.17 13.62 13.75
CA SER A 60 -7.64 12.50 14.53
C SER A 60 -8.29 12.37 15.91
N VAL A 61 -8.66 13.49 16.54
CA VAL A 61 -9.37 13.48 17.83
C VAL A 61 -10.82 13.06 17.64
N GLN A 62 -11.53 13.67 16.68
CA GLN A 62 -12.96 13.44 16.46
C GLN A 62 -13.26 12.01 15.96
N GLU A 63 -12.47 11.50 15.01
CA GLU A 63 -12.68 10.20 14.40
C GLU A 63 -11.88 9.09 15.09
N GLY A 64 -10.73 9.42 15.69
CA GLY A 64 -9.87 8.45 16.36
C GLY A 64 -10.30 8.12 17.79
N GLY A 65 -11.19 8.91 18.40
CA GLY A 65 -11.57 8.76 19.80
C GLY A 65 -10.43 9.13 20.76
N ILE A 66 -9.59 10.07 20.36
CA ILE A 66 -8.40 10.48 21.11
C ILE A 66 -8.78 11.66 22.01
N THR A 67 -8.36 11.64 23.28
CA THR A 67 -8.52 12.78 24.16
C THR A 67 -7.78 14.01 23.60
N PRO A 68 -8.34 15.23 23.64
CA PRO A 68 -7.60 16.43 23.27
C PRO A 68 -6.48 16.74 24.27
N GLY A 69 -5.29 17.14 23.80
CA GLY A 69 -4.18 17.43 24.72
C GLY A 69 -2.80 17.33 24.09
N GLU A 70 -1.77 17.39 24.93
CA GLU A 70 -0.40 17.00 24.53
C GLU A 70 -0.26 15.48 24.68
N HIS A 71 0.20 14.81 23.62
CA HIS A 71 0.41 13.37 23.58
C HIS A 71 1.80 13.05 23.02
N PRO A 72 2.53 12.06 23.57
CA PRO A 72 3.64 11.43 22.87
C PRO A 72 3.07 10.60 21.71
N LEU A 73 3.50 10.94 20.49
CA LEU A 73 3.06 10.28 19.26
C LEU A 73 4.25 9.65 18.55
N LEU A 74 4.05 8.47 17.98
CA LEU A 74 4.93 7.91 16.94
C LEU A 74 4.31 8.20 15.57
N ARG A 75 4.88 9.14 14.81
CA ARG A 75 4.49 9.44 13.42
C ARG A 75 5.38 8.69 12.44
N PHE A 76 4.83 8.28 11.31
CA PHE A 76 5.55 7.50 10.30
C PHE A 76 4.95 7.66 8.90
N THR A 77 5.76 7.58 7.86
CA THR A 77 5.29 7.51 6.47
C THR A 77 5.15 6.06 6.04
N VAL A 78 4.05 5.74 5.36
CA VAL A 78 3.86 4.46 4.65
C VAL A 78 3.73 4.75 3.16
N SER A 79 4.43 3.97 2.35
CA SER A 79 4.30 4.00 0.89
C SER A 79 4.10 2.56 0.39
N THR A 80 3.08 2.39 -0.45
CA THR A 80 2.60 1.10 -0.94
C THR A 80 2.65 1.05 -2.47
N PRO A 81 3.85 0.86 -3.06
CA PRO A 81 4.00 0.80 -4.50
C PRO A 81 3.37 -0.45 -5.11
N ASN A 82 2.77 -0.28 -6.29
CA ASN A 82 2.39 -1.39 -7.16
C ASN A 82 3.56 -1.77 -8.07
N ILE A 83 4.25 -2.86 -7.75
CA ILE A 83 5.36 -3.42 -8.52
C ILE A 83 4.90 -4.48 -9.54
N GLY A 84 3.59 -4.64 -9.71
CA GLY A 84 3.01 -5.67 -10.56
C GLY A 84 3.09 -5.37 -12.05
N THR A 85 2.35 -6.18 -12.80
CA THR A 85 2.29 -6.11 -14.28
C THR A 85 1.04 -5.39 -14.79
N ALA A 86 0.05 -5.18 -13.91
CA ALA A 86 -1.17 -4.43 -14.17
C ALA A 86 -1.44 -3.40 -13.06
N ASP A 87 -2.28 -2.42 -13.39
CA ASP A 87 -2.80 -1.47 -12.43
C ASP A 87 -3.76 -2.16 -11.45
N LEU A 88 -3.75 -1.73 -10.20
CA LEU A 88 -4.83 -2.04 -9.28
C LEU A 88 -5.97 -1.07 -9.57
N THR A 89 -7.12 -1.57 -10.04
CA THR A 89 -8.29 -0.74 -10.37
C THR A 89 -9.41 -1.04 -9.39
N LEU A 90 -9.87 -0.03 -8.67
CA LEU A 90 -11.08 -0.11 -7.84
C LEU A 90 -12.25 0.63 -8.51
N GLY A 91 -11.98 1.80 -9.09
CA GLY A 91 -13.00 2.60 -9.79
C GLY A 91 -13.62 3.66 -8.88
N ASP A 92 -14.87 4.04 -9.16
CA ASP A 92 -15.55 5.11 -8.41
C ASP A 92 -16.15 4.56 -7.11
N PRO A 93 -15.67 4.98 -5.92
CA PRO A 93 -16.25 4.55 -4.64
C PRO A 93 -17.73 4.91 -4.47
N ASN A 94 -18.24 5.93 -5.17
CA ASN A 94 -19.67 6.21 -5.16
C ASN A 94 -20.49 5.03 -5.70
N ALA A 95 -19.97 4.33 -6.73
CA ALA A 95 -20.65 3.17 -7.31
C ALA A 95 -20.68 1.98 -6.33
N HIS A 96 -19.58 1.75 -5.61
CA HIS A 96 -19.47 0.72 -4.58
C HIS A 96 -20.42 0.97 -3.39
N VAL A 97 -20.45 2.21 -2.91
CA VAL A 97 -21.37 2.61 -1.84
C VAL A 97 -22.83 2.50 -2.28
N ALA A 98 -23.16 2.88 -3.52
CA ALA A 98 -24.50 2.71 -4.06
C ALA A 98 -24.89 1.23 -4.23
N ALA A 99 -23.92 0.36 -4.55
CA ALA A 99 -24.12 -1.08 -4.63
C ALA A 99 -24.21 -1.76 -3.24
N GLY A 100 -23.79 -1.08 -2.18
CA GLY A 100 -23.80 -1.62 -0.81
C GLY A 100 -22.85 -2.79 -0.61
N ASP A 101 -21.73 -2.84 -1.35
CA ASP A 101 -20.77 -3.96 -1.30
C ASP A 101 -19.84 -3.94 -0.07
N GLY A 102 -19.90 -2.88 0.73
CA GLY A 102 -19.16 -2.74 1.97
C GLY A 102 -17.68 -2.39 1.82
N LEU A 103 -17.17 -2.17 0.60
CA LEU A 103 -15.74 -1.90 0.37
C LEU A 103 -15.27 -0.55 0.91
N TYR A 104 -16.19 0.41 1.00
CA TYR A 104 -15.90 1.78 1.39
C TYR A 104 -16.68 2.22 2.63
N GLU A 105 -16.06 3.11 3.39
CA GLU A 105 -16.71 3.91 4.42
C GLU A 105 -16.43 5.39 4.19
N TYR A 106 -17.39 6.24 4.60
CA TYR A 106 -17.23 7.68 4.45
C TYR A 106 -16.54 8.26 5.68
N ALA A 107 -15.40 8.91 5.48
CA ALA A 107 -14.72 9.68 6.51
C ALA A 107 -15.29 11.09 6.52
N THR A 108 -15.96 11.47 7.60
CA THR A 108 -16.72 12.72 7.64
C THR A 108 -15.81 13.94 7.72
N CYS A 109 -14.70 13.83 8.45
CA CYS A 109 -13.74 14.91 8.62
C CYS A 109 -12.84 15.07 7.39
N HIS A 110 -12.48 13.96 6.73
CA HIS A 110 -11.66 13.97 5.51
C HIS A 110 -12.50 14.19 4.24
N ARG A 111 -13.82 14.04 4.37
CA ARG A 111 -14.82 14.31 3.34
C ARG A 111 -14.65 13.50 2.05
N HIS A 112 -14.06 12.31 2.14
CA HIS A 112 -13.94 11.37 1.03
C HIS A 112 -14.13 9.91 1.51
N TYR A 113 -14.13 8.97 0.57
CA TYR A 113 -14.28 7.55 0.89
C TYR A 113 -12.95 6.87 1.23
N HIS A 114 -12.96 6.12 2.32
CA HIS A 114 -11.90 5.22 2.74
C HIS A 114 -12.20 3.78 2.33
N PHE A 115 -11.24 3.12 1.69
CA PHE A 115 -11.24 1.69 1.44
C PHE A 115 -10.99 0.94 2.75
N ARG A 116 -11.82 -0.08 3.02
CA ARG A 116 -11.65 -0.96 4.19
C ARG A 116 -10.54 -1.98 3.94
N HIS A 117 -9.82 -2.36 4.99
CA HIS A 117 -8.77 -3.39 4.93
C HIS A 117 -7.67 -3.12 3.89
N TYR A 118 -7.31 -1.84 3.67
CA TYR A 118 -6.20 -1.53 2.77
C TYR A 118 -4.83 -1.84 3.39
N THR A 119 -4.54 -1.28 4.56
CA THR A 119 -3.29 -1.55 5.28
C THR A 119 -3.55 -1.73 6.78
N LEU A 120 -2.71 -2.53 7.42
CA LEU A 120 -2.69 -2.79 8.86
C LEU A 120 -1.38 -2.26 9.43
N TYR A 121 -1.49 -1.37 10.43
CA TYR A 121 -0.36 -0.71 11.09
C TYR A 121 -0.25 -1.19 12.53
N GLU A 122 0.87 -1.83 12.85
CA GLU A 122 1.09 -2.53 14.10
C GLU A 122 2.39 -2.06 14.75
N LEU A 123 2.32 -1.68 16.02
CA LEU A 123 3.49 -1.52 16.88
C LEU A 123 3.53 -2.73 17.81
N ILE A 124 4.60 -3.51 17.76
CA ILE A 124 4.66 -4.82 18.41
C ILE A 124 5.79 -4.82 19.43
N ASP A 125 5.46 -5.20 20.66
CA ASP A 125 6.46 -5.51 21.69
C ASP A 125 7.07 -6.89 21.39
N PRO A 126 8.37 -6.99 21.05
CA PRO A 126 9.00 -8.26 20.72
C PRO A 126 9.12 -9.20 21.94
N ALA A 127 9.05 -8.68 23.16
CA ALA A 127 9.14 -9.50 24.37
C ALA A 127 7.82 -10.20 24.70
N THR A 128 6.68 -9.55 24.45
CA THR A 128 5.35 -10.07 24.83
C THR A 128 4.46 -10.45 23.65
N GLY A 129 4.76 -9.95 22.45
CA GLY A 129 3.90 -10.05 21.27
C GLY A 129 2.68 -9.13 21.33
N TYR A 130 2.55 -8.28 22.34
CA TYR A 130 1.45 -7.33 22.41
C TYR A 130 1.54 -6.32 21.27
N THR A 131 0.38 -6.01 20.67
CA THR A 131 0.29 -5.15 19.49
C THR A 131 -0.63 -3.96 19.76
N TRP A 132 -0.12 -2.76 19.51
CA TRP A 132 -0.92 -1.53 19.46
C TRP A 132 -1.32 -1.22 18.02
N ARG A 133 -2.51 -0.62 17.86
CA ARG A 133 -2.98 -0.12 16.56
C ARG A 133 -2.65 1.37 16.39
N ALA A 134 -2.43 1.79 15.16
CA ALA A 134 -2.34 3.22 14.81
C ALA A 134 -3.72 3.90 14.88
N ALA A 135 -3.71 5.24 14.92
CA ALA A 135 -4.91 6.07 14.87
C ALA A 135 -5.56 6.12 13.47
N LYS A 136 -4.87 5.70 12.41
CA LYS A 136 -5.34 5.74 11.02
C LYS A 136 -6.51 4.75 10.85
N ARG A 137 -7.67 5.26 10.43
CA ARG A 137 -8.91 4.47 10.31
C ARG A 137 -9.27 4.07 8.90
N GLY A 138 -8.73 4.73 7.88
CA GLY A 138 -8.98 4.34 6.51
C GLY A 138 -8.16 5.13 5.50
N PHE A 139 -8.30 4.72 4.23
CA PHE A 139 -7.37 5.06 3.17
C PHE A 139 -8.09 5.29 1.85
N CYS A 140 -7.79 6.39 1.19
CA CYS A 140 -8.01 6.53 -0.24
C CYS A 140 -6.83 5.95 -1.03
N MET A 141 -7.08 5.22 -2.10
CA MET A 141 -6.02 4.66 -2.95
C MET A 141 -5.85 5.47 -4.23
N ILE A 142 -4.77 6.23 -4.33
CA ILE A 142 -4.42 7.06 -5.49
C ILE A 142 -2.91 7.04 -5.75
N ASP A 143 -2.50 7.44 -6.95
CA ASP A 143 -1.11 7.44 -7.40
C ASP A 143 -0.27 8.60 -6.82
N VAL A 144 -0.05 8.69 -5.52
CA VAL A 144 0.63 9.85 -4.89
C VAL A 144 2.03 10.13 -5.46
N GLU A 145 2.90 9.12 -5.53
CA GLU A 145 4.28 9.29 -5.99
C GLU A 145 4.74 8.14 -6.88
N LYS A 146 5.68 8.43 -7.77
CA LYS A 146 6.23 7.41 -8.66
C LYS A 146 7.26 6.54 -7.92
N TYR A 147 7.13 5.22 -8.03
CA TYR A 147 8.07 4.28 -7.42
C TYR A 147 9.34 4.14 -8.28
N GLN A 148 10.43 4.75 -7.84
CA GLN A 148 11.65 4.88 -8.64
C GLN A 148 12.34 3.56 -8.94
N ALA A 149 12.17 2.53 -8.10
CA ALA A 149 12.78 1.22 -8.30
C ALA A 149 11.96 0.30 -9.21
N TYR A 150 10.82 0.76 -9.75
CA TYR A 150 10.03 -0.02 -10.68
C TYR A 150 10.82 -0.30 -11.98
N PRO A 151 10.97 -1.57 -12.41
CA PRO A 151 11.78 -1.95 -13.58
C PRO A 151 11.13 -1.64 -14.93
N GLY A 152 9.92 -1.07 -14.95
CA GLY A 152 9.18 -0.72 -16.16
C GLY A 152 9.52 0.66 -16.75
N PRO A 153 8.75 1.12 -17.76
CA PRO A 153 9.00 2.40 -18.43
C PRO A 153 9.01 3.56 -17.43
N ALA A 154 10.01 4.43 -17.56
CA ALA A 154 10.13 5.61 -16.70
C ALA A 154 9.04 6.68 -16.97
N ASN A 155 8.18 6.48 -17.96
CA ASN A 155 7.08 7.38 -18.33
C ASN A 155 5.72 6.66 -18.24
N ASN A 156 5.52 5.82 -17.22
CA ASN A 156 4.22 5.23 -16.93
C ASN A 156 3.23 6.31 -16.44
N ASP A 157 2.07 6.39 -17.08
CA ASP A 157 1.00 7.32 -16.71
C ASP A 157 0.47 7.03 -15.29
N ARG A 158 0.02 8.07 -14.60
CA ARG A 158 -0.74 7.97 -13.35
C ARG A 158 -2.22 8.12 -13.69
N ASN A 159 -3.04 7.15 -13.30
CA ASN A 159 -4.44 7.02 -13.71
C ASN A 159 -5.43 7.30 -12.57
N TYR A 160 -5.00 7.15 -11.32
CA TYR A 160 -5.87 7.20 -10.14
C TYR A 160 -5.57 8.47 -9.33
N LEU A 161 -6.45 9.46 -9.45
CA LEU A 161 -6.22 10.83 -8.98
C LEU A 161 -7.21 11.30 -7.92
N SER A 162 -8.32 10.59 -7.75
CA SER A 162 -9.46 11.11 -7.00
C SER A 162 -10.02 10.06 -6.07
N CYS A 163 -10.08 10.42 -4.79
CA CYS A 163 -10.69 9.62 -3.73
C CYS A 163 -12.21 9.52 -3.86
N GLY A 164 -12.86 10.43 -4.60
CA GLY A 164 -14.31 10.55 -4.67
C GLY A 164 -14.96 10.96 -3.35
N ALA A 165 -16.14 11.57 -3.45
CA ALA A 165 -16.91 12.01 -2.28
C ALA A 165 -18.41 12.02 -2.62
N PRO A 166 -19.31 11.72 -1.66
CA PRO A 166 -20.74 11.91 -1.84
C PRO A 166 -21.08 13.39 -1.98
N ALA A 167 -22.23 13.68 -2.58
CA ALA A 167 -22.81 15.01 -2.48
C ALA A 167 -23.15 15.34 -1.01
N THR A 168 -22.97 16.60 -0.62
CA THR A 168 -23.44 17.13 0.65
C THR A 168 -24.55 18.16 0.41
N ALA A 169 -25.10 18.74 1.48
CA ALA A 169 -26.09 19.81 1.35
C ALA A 169 -25.56 21.05 0.61
N THR A 170 -24.24 21.27 0.62
CA THR A 170 -23.61 22.48 0.06
C THR A 170 -22.63 22.20 -1.06
N GLU A 171 -22.32 20.94 -1.36
CA GLU A 171 -21.25 20.55 -2.29
C GLU A 171 -21.69 19.39 -3.18
N PRO A 172 -21.37 19.43 -4.49
CA PRO A 172 -21.72 18.34 -5.39
C PRO A 172 -20.91 17.06 -5.09
N GLN A 173 -21.40 15.93 -5.61
CA GLN A 173 -20.65 14.68 -5.60
C GLN A 173 -19.35 14.85 -6.40
N ILE A 174 -18.26 14.26 -5.88
CA ILE A 174 -16.99 14.15 -6.59
C ILE A 174 -16.86 12.72 -7.10
N THR A 175 -16.76 12.56 -8.42
CA THR A 175 -16.44 11.28 -9.05
C THR A 175 -15.03 10.87 -8.67
N GLY A 176 -14.88 9.66 -8.13
CA GLY A 176 -13.58 9.07 -7.85
C GLY A 176 -13.01 8.30 -9.04
N ASN A 177 -11.78 7.84 -8.86
CA ASN A 177 -11.19 6.74 -9.62
C ASN A 177 -10.05 6.21 -8.76
N GLN A 178 -10.38 5.37 -7.79
CA GLN A 178 -9.38 4.82 -6.87
C GLN A 178 -8.69 3.60 -7.47
N GLY A 179 -7.42 3.44 -7.12
CA GLY A 179 -6.52 2.44 -7.67
C GLY A 179 -5.06 2.86 -7.51
N ILE A 180 -4.15 1.99 -7.97
CA ILE A 180 -2.71 2.26 -7.99
C ILE A 180 -2.13 1.74 -9.31
N SER A 181 -1.67 2.67 -10.13
CA SER A 181 -1.02 2.38 -11.40
C SER A 181 0.28 1.60 -11.16
N ARG A 182 0.57 0.64 -12.05
CA ARG A 182 1.85 -0.08 -11.98
C ARG A 182 3.01 0.92 -12.02
N GLY A 183 3.98 0.78 -11.13
CA GLY A 183 5.10 1.70 -10.96
C GLY A 183 4.77 3.01 -10.22
N TRP A 184 3.57 3.15 -9.68
CA TRP A 184 3.18 4.23 -8.76
C TRP A 184 2.94 3.67 -7.36
N ALA A 185 2.97 4.57 -6.39
CA ALA A 185 2.69 4.31 -4.99
C ALA A 185 1.61 5.24 -4.48
N ASP A 186 0.72 4.67 -3.68
CA ASP A 186 -0.03 5.43 -2.71
C ASP A 186 0.86 5.69 -1.49
N THR A 187 0.93 6.93 -1.03
CA THR A 187 1.86 7.34 0.04
C THR A 187 1.17 8.21 1.06
N TYR A 188 1.10 7.68 2.27
CA TYR A 188 0.63 8.36 3.46
C TYR A 188 1.81 8.93 4.24
N VAL A 189 2.07 10.22 4.05
CA VAL A 189 3.18 10.90 4.74
C VAL A 189 2.90 11.09 6.23
N TRP A 190 3.94 11.05 7.04
CA TRP A 190 3.91 11.19 8.51
C TRP A 190 3.15 12.40 9.07
N LYS A 191 2.87 13.41 8.24
CA LYS A 191 2.13 14.61 8.62
C LYS A 191 0.61 14.44 8.59
N LEU A 192 0.09 13.42 7.91
CA LEU A 192 -1.34 13.26 7.70
C LEU A 192 -2.08 12.98 9.02
N ALA A 193 -3.34 13.43 9.08
CA ALA A 193 -4.24 13.11 10.16
C ALA A 193 -4.38 11.59 10.35
N GLY A 194 -4.37 11.14 11.60
CA GLY A 194 -4.39 9.74 11.99
C GLY A 194 -3.10 8.95 11.70
N GLN A 195 -2.10 9.52 11.01
CA GLN A 195 -0.88 8.81 10.62
C GLN A 195 0.14 8.71 11.77
N PHE A 196 -0.27 8.11 12.89
CA PHE A 196 0.53 7.92 14.10
C PHE A 196 -0.03 6.87 15.06
N PHE A 197 0.79 6.46 16.03
CA PHE A 197 0.35 5.78 17.26
C PHE A 197 0.28 6.77 18.42
N VAL A 198 -0.73 6.65 19.28
CA VAL A 198 -0.82 7.37 20.56
C VAL A 198 -0.14 6.52 21.62
N LEU A 199 0.88 7.06 22.30
CA LEU A 199 1.75 6.25 23.16
C LEU A 199 1.36 6.29 24.64
N ASP A 200 0.48 7.20 25.06
CA ASP A 200 0.11 7.39 26.47
C ASP A 200 -1.27 6.82 26.85
N GLY A 201 -1.95 6.18 25.90
CA GLY A 201 -3.30 5.64 26.10
C GLY A 201 -4.42 6.66 25.99
N GLY A 202 -4.15 7.87 25.49
CA GLY A 202 -5.18 8.88 25.19
C GLY A 202 -6.24 8.44 24.17
N ASP A 203 -6.03 7.29 23.51
CA ASP A 203 -6.96 6.63 22.57
C ASP A 203 -7.63 5.37 23.15
N GLY A 204 -7.51 5.16 24.46
CA GLY A 204 -8.08 4.03 25.18
C GLY A 204 -7.29 2.72 25.07
N GLN A 205 -6.12 2.72 24.43
CA GLN A 205 -5.18 1.59 24.49
C GLN A 205 -4.33 1.65 25.78
N PRO A 206 -3.72 0.54 26.22
CA PRO A 206 -2.68 0.60 27.23
C PRO A 206 -1.55 1.53 26.80
N PRO A 207 -0.94 2.32 27.70
CA PRO A 207 0.24 3.11 27.38
C PRO A 207 1.37 2.22 26.84
N VAL A 208 2.13 2.73 25.88
CA VAL A 208 3.30 2.07 25.28
C VAL A 208 4.52 2.37 26.17
N PRO A 209 5.11 1.36 26.85
CA PRO A 209 6.32 1.58 27.65
C PRO A 209 7.53 1.99 26.80
N PRO A 210 8.54 2.66 27.38
CA PRO A 210 9.81 2.88 26.69
C PRO A 210 10.51 1.55 26.36
N GLY A 211 11.13 1.45 25.19
CA GLY A 211 11.77 0.21 24.77
C GLY A 211 11.97 0.10 23.26
N ASN A 212 12.41 -1.08 22.83
CA ASN A 212 12.54 -1.41 21.40
C ASN A 212 11.30 -2.16 20.93
N TYR A 213 10.82 -1.79 19.76
CA TYR A 213 9.59 -2.31 19.18
C TYR A 213 9.79 -2.63 17.70
N ILE A 214 8.93 -3.49 17.18
CA ILE A 214 8.78 -3.72 15.75
C ILE A 214 7.62 -2.85 15.26
N LEU A 215 7.90 -1.95 14.31
CA LEU A 215 6.85 -1.30 13.52
C LEU A 215 6.61 -2.15 12.28
N ARG A 216 5.46 -2.83 12.25
CA ARG A 216 5.03 -3.70 11.16
C ARG A 216 3.90 -3.04 10.37
N ILE A 217 4.04 -3.06 9.06
CA ILE A 217 3.03 -2.60 8.12
C ILE A 217 2.69 -3.77 7.19
N THR A 218 1.41 -4.05 7.05
CA THR A 218 0.90 -5.05 6.10
C THR A 218 -0.04 -4.37 5.12
N VAL A 219 0.27 -4.39 3.82
CA VAL A 219 -0.68 -3.97 2.77
C VAL A 219 -1.55 -5.14 2.34
N ASN A 220 -2.81 -4.91 2.04
CA ASN A 220 -3.83 -5.93 1.71
C ASN A 220 -3.75 -7.16 2.66
N PRO A 221 -3.91 -6.95 3.98
CA PRO A 221 -3.68 -7.98 4.98
C PRO A 221 -4.58 -9.21 4.77
N PRO A 222 -4.07 -10.42 5.09
CA PRO A 222 -4.87 -11.63 5.09
C PRO A 222 -5.95 -11.57 6.18
N PHE A 223 -7.12 -12.14 5.89
CA PHE A 223 -8.17 -12.31 6.89
C PHE A 223 -8.88 -13.66 6.74
N VAL A 224 -9.60 -14.06 7.79
CA VAL A 224 -10.54 -15.18 7.75
C VAL A 224 -11.93 -14.60 7.63
N ALA A 225 -12.60 -14.82 6.50
CA ALA A 225 -13.96 -14.32 6.29
C ALA A 225 -14.94 -14.91 7.31
N ALA A 226 -15.72 -14.07 7.97
CA ALA A 226 -16.82 -14.54 8.81
C ALA A 226 -17.95 -15.14 7.94
N PRO A 227 -18.90 -15.91 8.52
CA PRO A 227 -20.03 -16.43 7.77
C PRO A 227 -20.82 -15.33 7.06
N GLY A 228 -20.85 -15.38 5.72
CA GLY A 228 -21.54 -14.40 4.88
C GLY A 228 -20.69 -13.20 4.45
N GLU A 229 -19.44 -13.10 4.90
CA GLU A 229 -18.50 -12.09 4.42
C GLU A 229 -17.84 -12.50 3.10
N PRO A 230 -17.60 -11.56 2.16
CA PRO A 230 -16.87 -11.84 0.93
C PRO A 230 -15.43 -12.29 1.17
N CYS A 231 -14.98 -13.28 0.41
CA CYS A 231 -13.59 -13.73 0.32
C CYS A 231 -13.16 -13.68 -1.16
N PRO A 232 -12.91 -12.47 -1.71
CA PRO A 232 -12.82 -12.31 -3.16
C PRO A 232 -11.53 -12.88 -3.74
N GLN A 233 -10.46 -12.92 -2.93
CA GLN A 233 -9.18 -13.50 -3.30
C GLN A 233 -8.72 -14.46 -2.21
N ILE A 234 -8.10 -15.57 -2.58
CA ILE A 234 -7.59 -16.58 -1.65
C ILE A 234 -6.13 -16.83 -1.97
N ASP A 235 -5.28 -16.72 -0.94
CA ASP A 235 -3.85 -17.00 -1.06
C ASP A 235 -3.56 -18.52 -1.03
N PRO A 236 -2.33 -18.97 -1.31
CA PRO A 236 -1.98 -20.39 -1.23
C PRO A 236 -2.11 -21.01 0.17
N SER A 237 -2.18 -20.20 1.22
CA SER A 237 -2.34 -20.63 2.62
C SER A 237 -3.82 -20.73 3.03
N GLY A 238 -4.75 -20.31 2.17
CA GLY A 238 -6.19 -20.33 2.41
C GLY A 238 -6.75 -19.07 3.09
N PHE A 239 -5.96 -18.00 3.24
CA PHE A 239 -6.44 -16.72 3.75
C PHE A 239 -7.12 -15.91 2.66
N CYS A 240 -8.14 -15.16 3.06
CA CYS A 240 -8.83 -14.21 2.19
C CYS A 240 -8.03 -12.91 2.08
N HIS A 241 -8.03 -12.32 0.89
CA HIS A 241 -7.52 -10.98 0.64
C HIS A 241 -8.57 -10.15 -0.09
N GLN A 242 -8.55 -8.85 0.14
CA GLN A 242 -9.53 -7.93 -0.46
C GLN A 242 -9.16 -7.61 -1.91
N LEU A 243 -7.86 -7.47 -2.19
CA LEU A 243 -7.33 -7.06 -3.49
C LEU A 243 -6.63 -8.23 -4.22
N PRO A 244 -6.77 -8.35 -5.55
CA PRO A 244 -6.08 -9.37 -6.33
C PRO A 244 -4.61 -9.01 -6.47
N GLU A 245 -3.69 -9.95 -6.21
CA GLU A 245 -2.25 -9.69 -6.38
C GLU A 245 -1.51 -10.84 -7.10
N LEU A 246 -0.30 -10.56 -7.58
CA LEU A 246 0.63 -11.57 -8.11
C LEU A 246 1.26 -12.38 -6.98
N ASP A 247 1.64 -11.72 -5.89
CA ASP A 247 2.29 -12.29 -4.73
C ASP A 247 1.65 -11.68 -3.48
N TYR A 248 1.33 -12.51 -2.49
CA TYR A 248 0.84 -12.06 -1.18
C TYR A 248 1.95 -12.16 -0.10
N GLY A 249 3.08 -12.79 -0.44
CA GLY A 249 4.19 -13.05 0.48
C GLY A 249 5.14 -11.87 0.69
N ASN A 250 4.97 -10.79 -0.06
CA ASN A 250 5.77 -9.57 -0.03
C ASN A 250 4.99 -8.35 0.51
N ASN A 251 3.76 -8.57 1.01
CA ASN A 251 2.86 -7.56 1.53
C ASN A 251 3.24 -6.98 2.91
N VAL A 252 4.23 -7.57 3.58
CA VAL A 252 4.64 -7.21 4.94
C VAL A 252 6.00 -6.53 4.92
N SER A 253 6.13 -5.44 5.68
CA SER A 253 7.40 -4.82 5.99
C SER A 253 7.51 -4.50 7.48
N GLU A 254 8.71 -4.65 8.01
CA GLU A 254 9.03 -4.43 9.42
C GLU A 254 10.27 -3.56 9.56
N ILE A 255 10.29 -2.69 10.55
CA ILE A 255 11.50 -2.01 11.02
C ILE A 255 11.57 -2.06 12.54
N GLU A 256 12.78 -2.06 13.08
CA GLU A 256 13.00 -1.85 14.51
C GLU A 256 13.03 -0.35 14.82
N ILE A 257 12.33 0.05 15.88
CA ILE A 257 12.34 1.42 16.38
C ILE A 257 12.48 1.44 17.90
N THR A 258 12.98 2.55 18.45
CA THR A 258 13.07 2.76 19.89
C THR A 258 12.08 3.84 20.31
N ILE A 259 11.20 3.50 21.26
CA ILE A 259 10.36 4.46 21.96
C ILE A 259 11.14 4.98 23.18
N PRO A 260 11.51 6.27 23.22
CA PRO A 260 12.26 6.85 24.33
C PRO A 260 11.36 7.06 25.55
N ASP A 261 11.96 7.08 26.73
CA ASP A 261 11.26 7.41 27.99
C ASP A 261 10.71 8.85 28.00
N HIS A 262 11.52 9.78 27.47
CA HIS A 262 11.17 11.20 27.42
C HIS A 262 11.46 11.77 26.02
N PRO A 263 10.54 11.61 25.05
CA PRO A 263 10.77 12.07 23.68
C PRO A 263 10.86 13.60 23.55
N GLY A 264 10.19 14.34 24.45
CA GLY A 264 10.12 15.80 24.39
C GLY A 264 9.57 16.35 23.06
N LYS A 265 9.71 17.66 22.84
CA LYS A 265 9.23 18.31 21.60
C LYS A 265 10.22 18.24 20.44
N GLN A 266 11.50 17.98 20.69
CA GLN A 266 12.49 17.78 19.62
C GLN A 266 12.32 16.39 18.99
N GLY A 267 11.96 15.39 19.79
CA GLY A 267 11.69 14.05 19.30
C GLY A 267 12.92 13.21 19.05
N VAL A 268 12.66 11.94 18.74
CA VAL A 268 13.66 10.91 18.43
C VAL A 268 13.26 10.23 17.12
N GLY A 269 14.25 9.92 16.29
CA GLY A 269 14.06 9.24 15.01
C GLY A 269 14.61 10.04 13.83
N PRO A 270 14.55 9.48 12.62
CA PRO A 270 15.06 10.10 11.39
C PRO A 270 14.47 11.48 11.09
N LEU A 271 13.23 11.75 11.51
CA LEU A 271 12.56 13.03 11.25
C LEU A 271 12.63 14.02 12.43
N LYS A 272 13.49 13.80 13.45
CA LYS A 272 13.59 14.69 14.62
C LYS A 272 13.88 16.16 14.27
N ASP A 273 14.61 16.41 13.18
CA ASP A 273 14.99 17.76 12.76
C ASP A 273 13.90 18.42 11.88
N GLN A 274 12.80 17.71 11.59
CA GLN A 274 11.66 18.28 10.89
C GLN A 274 10.81 19.15 11.83
N PRO A 275 10.21 20.24 11.32
CA PRO A 275 9.35 21.11 12.11
C PRO A 275 8.21 20.36 12.80
N GLN A 276 7.78 20.91 13.93
CA GLN A 276 6.55 20.49 14.61
C GLN A 276 5.35 20.69 13.68
N ILE A 277 4.40 19.76 13.73
CA ILE A 277 3.17 19.87 12.97
C ILE A 277 2.24 20.81 13.73
N THR A 278 1.79 21.86 13.06
CA THR A 278 0.88 22.87 13.63
C THR A 278 -0.55 22.73 13.12
N SER A 279 -0.75 21.90 12.08
CA SER A 279 -2.04 21.54 11.52
C SER A 279 -1.96 20.12 10.96
N GLU A 280 -3.01 19.31 11.12
CA GLU A 280 -3.06 17.98 10.53
C GLU A 280 -3.68 18.07 9.13
N PRO A 281 -2.88 18.01 8.04
CA PRO A 281 -3.43 17.85 6.71
C PRO A 281 -4.26 16.57 6.62
N ILE A 282 -5.41 16.69 5.97
CA ILE A 282 -6.23 15.56 5.52
C ILE A 282 -5.85 15.22 4.07
N ASP A 283 -6.07 13.97 3.72
CA ASP A 283 -5.87 13.35 2.41
C ASP A 283 -6.81 13.90 1.32
#